data_AF-A0A3D3PG75-F1
#
_entry.id   AF-A0A3D3PG75-F1
#
_cell.length_a   1.000
_cell.length_b   1.000
_cell.length_c   1.000
_cell.angle_alpha   90.00
_cell.angle_beta   90.00
_cell.angle_gamma   90.00
#
_symmetry.space_group_name_H-M   'P 1'
#
loop_
_entity.id
_entity.type
_entity.pdbx_description
1 polymer ?
#
loop_
_entity_poly.entity_id
_entity_poly.type
_entity_poly.pdbx_seq_one_letter_code
_entity_poly.pdbx_strand_id
1 'polypeptide(L)'
;NESYRLQLIEHLSGFRKVELQRCQNLLYNNFIPYDGIGEDNPDEELVWCMVKNNHLRGDPKFQLMYQKDRENREAILKEIIKMIELLPVNKTETVSFETFPTIDKELKKPAGFLDMIIPINGSIENTLNYIESKIIEARFPHNIFHSINKTKKGANQTGLNSEIAAMVNVFQDNGYFKQEFTFKDIFKSFGIYTKNQAGKDYDYSFFVQDYNFKKYLENLKSLKINKINLGSQEF
;
A
#
# COMPACT_ATOMS: atom_id res chain seq x y z
N ASN A 1 -16.65 22.58 26.48
CA ASN A 1 -18.12 22.56 26.20
C ASN A 1 -18.72 21.50 27.11
N GLU A 2 -19.42 21.90 28.17
CA GLU A 2 -19.93 20.98 29.20
C GLU A 2 -21.05 20.07 28.68
N SER A 3 -21.90 20.59 27.80
CA SER A 3 -22.98 19.80 27.18
C SER A 3 -22.43 18.64 26.36
N TYR A 4 -21.37 18.88 25.58
CA TYR A 4 -20.67 17.82 24.84
C TYR A 4 -20.09 16.75 25.78
N ARG A 5 -19.49 17.17 26.91
CA ARG A 5 -18.92 16.25 27.90
C ARG A 5 -19.99 15.35 28.51
N LEU A 6 -21.14 15.91 28.88
CA LEU A 6 -22.25 15.14 29.45
C LEU A 6 -22.84 14.14 28.46
N GLN A 7 -23.03 14.54 27.20
CA GLN A 7 -23.48 13.64 26.13
C GLN A 7 -22.49 12.50 25.88
N LEU A 8 -21.19 12.80 25.92
CA LEU A 8 -20.14 11.80 25.79
C LEU A 8 -20.18 10.80 26.95
N ILE A 9 -20.33 11.29 28.19
CA ILE A 9 -20.44 10.42 29.37
C ILE A 9 -21.67 9.51 29.26
N GLU A 10 -22.81 10.06 28.87
CA GLU A 10 -24.04 9.29 28.64
C GLU A 10 -23.82 8.20 27.59
N HIS A 11 -23.19 8.53 26.46
CA HIS A 11 -22.90 7.58 25.40
C HIS A 11 -21.94 6.47 25.87
N LEU A 12 -20.84 6.85 26.53
CA LEU A 12 -19.83 5.90 27.02
C LEU A 12 -20.36 5.00 28.14
N SER A 13 -21.37 5.44 28.91
CA SER A 13 -21.97 4.64 29.97
C SER A 13 -22.64 3.35 29.48
N GLY A 14 -23.01 3.28 28.19
CA GLY A 14 -23.56 2.09 27.55
C GLY A 14 -22.52 1.02 27.18
N PHE A 15 -21.22 1.32 27.31
CA PHE A 15 -20.14 0.43 26.88
C PHE A 15 -19.68 -0.48 28.02
N ARG A 16 -19.35 -1.73 27.70
CA ARG A 16 -18.71 -2.66 28.64
C ARG A 16 -17.26 -2.26 28.88
N LYS A 17 -16.70 -2.70 30.01
CA LYS A 17 -15.29 -2.44 30.39
C LYS A 17 -14.29 -2.82 29.28
N VAL A 18 -14.48 -3.99 28.65
CA VAL A 18 -13.63 -4.46 27.56
C VAL A 18 -13.70 -3.54 26.33
N GLU A 19 -14.88 -2.98 26.03
CA GLU A 19 -15.07 -2.07 24.90
C GLU A 19 -14.41 -0.73 25.20
N LEU A 20 -14.56 -0.21 26.42
CA LEU A 20 -13.84 0.99 26.88
C LEU A 20 -12.32 0.81 26.81
N GLN A 21 -11.80 -0.35 27.23
CA GLN A 21 -10.37 -0.68 27.13
C GLN A 21 -9.89 -0.78 25.68
N ARG A 22 -10.71 -1.32 24.76
CA ARG A 22 -10.41 -1.31 23.32
C ARG A 22 -10.33 0.11 22.77
N CYS A 23 -11.30 0.97 23.13
CA CYS A 23 -11.30 2.37 22.74
C CYS A 23 -10.08 3.12 23.29
N GLN A 24 -9.73 2.87 24.55
CA GLN A 24 -8.52 3.42 25.18
C GLN A 24 -7.26 3.04 24.40
N ASN A 25 -7.08 1.76 24.07
CA ASN A 25 -5.93 1.28 23.31
C ASN A 25 -5.87 1.88 21.91
N LEU A 26 -7.02 1.99 21.22
CA LEU A 26 -7.08 2.62 19.90
C LEU A 26 -6.65 4.10 19.95
N LEU A 27 -7.13 4.84 20.94
CA LEU A 27 -6.79 6.26 21.11
C LEU A 27 -5.33 6.46 21.53
N TYR A 28 -4.72 5.56 22.30
CA TYR A 28 -3.29 5.63 22.61
C TYR A 28 -2.43 5.35 21.39
N ASN A 29 -2.74 4.29 20.66
CA ASN A 29 -1.92 3.85 19.52
C ASN A 29 -2.09 4.76 18.30
N ASN A 30 -3.22 5.46 18.18
CA ASN A 30 -3.55 6.30 17.01
C ASN A 30 -4.03 7.70 17.45
N PHE A 31 -3.33 8.28 18.43
CA PHE A 31 -3.73 9.56 19.02
C PHE A 31 -3.72 10.71 18.01
N ILE A 32 -2.77 10.69 17.08
CA ILE A 32 -2.66 11.66 15.98
C ILE A 32 -3.06 10.93 14.68
N PRO A 33 -4.01 11.47 13.89
CA PRO A 33 -4.47 10.81 12.67
C PRO A 33 -3.36 10.73 11.65
N TYR A 34 -3.19 9.53 11.10
CA TYR A 34 -2.20 9.23 10.06
C TYR A 34 -0.76 9.56 10.48
N ASP A 35 -0.51 9.64 11.79
CA ASP A 35 0.83 9.83 12.33
C ASP A 35 1.57 8.50 12.42
N GLY A 36 2.89 8.54 12.23
CA GLY A 36 3.70 7.32 12.17
C GLY A 36 3.44 6.43 10.94
N ILE A 37 2.62 6.90 9.98
CA ILE A 37 2.53 6.28 8.66
C ILE A 37 3.83 6.62 7.93
N GLY A 38 4.67 5.62 7.67
CA GLY A 38 5.85 5.81 6.82
C GLY A 38 5.46 6.03 5.36
N GLU A 39 6.31 6.72 4.59
CA GLU A 39 6.14 6.82 3.14
C GLU A 39 6.20 5.45 2.44
N ASP A 40 6.75 4.45 3.12
CA ASP A 40 6.84 3.05 2.74
C ASP A 40 5.66 2.19 3.23
N ASN A 41 4.62 2.80 3.82
CA ASN A 41 3.43 2.06 4.22
C ASN A 41 2.75 1.46 2.97
N PRO A 42 2.44 0.13 2.98
CA PRO A 42 1.85 -0.54 1.82
C PRO A 42 0.42 -0.06 1.50
N ASP A 43 -0.25 0.58 2.45
CA ASP A 43 -1.54 1.21 2.25
C ASP A 43 -1.34 2.64 1.72
N GLU A 44 -1.46 2.78 0.41
CA GLU A 44 -1.26 4.06 -0.29
C GLU A 44 -2.33 5.09 0.04
N GLU A 45 -3.52 4.66 0.45
CA GLU A 45 -4.56 5.56 0.93
C GLU A 45 -4.14 6.17 2.26
N LEU A 46 -3.56 5.36 3.17
CA LEU A 46 -2.99 5.88 4.42
C LEU A 46 -1.81 6.81 4.18
N VAL A 47 -0.91 6.50 3.23
CA VAL A 47 0.20 7.40 2.86
C VAL A 47 -0.34 8.71 2.27
N TRP A 48 -1.31 8.64 1.37
CA TRP A 48 -1.94 9.83 0.79
C TRP A 48 -2.63 10.67 1.86
N CYS A 49 -3.37 10.03 2.76
CA CYS A 49 -4.00 10.66 3.90
C CYS A 49 -2.96 11.34 4.79
N MET A 50 -1.82 10.71 5.08
CA MET A 50 -0.71 11.33 5.81
C MET A 50 -0.18 12.57 5.08
N VAL A 51 0.17 12.46 3.80
CA VAL A 51 0.70 13.58 3.00
C VAL A 51 -0.30 14.73 2.95
N LYS A 52 -1.59 14.43 2.75
CA LYS A 52 -2.65 15.42 2.73
C LYS A 52 -2.87 16.07 4.08
N ASN A 53 -2.86 15.28 5.15
CA ASN A 53 -2.94 15.76 6.53
C ASN A 53 -1.80 16.74 6.82
N ASN A 54 -0.58 16.44 6.39
CA ASN A 54 0.58 17.32 6.54
C ASN A 54 0.44 18.63 5.72
N HIS A 55 -0.04 18.54 4.48
CA HIS A 55 -0.29 19.73 3.66
C HIS A 55 -1.39 20.63 4.26
N LEU A 56 -2.50 20.03 4.73
CA LEU A 56 -3.63 20.76 5.30
C LEU A 56 -3.25 21.44 6.63
N ARG A 57 -2.36 20.85 7.43
CA ARG A 57 -1.82 21.50 8.64
C ARG A 57 -1.05 22.78 8.37
N GLY A 58 -0.57 22.99 7.14
CA GLY A 58 0.04 24.25 6.71
C GLY A 58 -0.97 25.40 6.54
N ASP A 59 -2.27 25.09 6.44
CA ASP A 59 -3.34 26.09 6.37
C ASP A 59 -3.80 26.51 7.78
N PRO A 60 -3.77 27.81 8.14
CA PRO A 60 -4.16 28.29 9.47
C PRO A 60 -5.58 27.93 9.90
N LYS A 61 -6.54 27.82 8.97
CA LYS A 61 -7.93 27.46 9.27
C LYS A 61 -8.06 25.98 9.61
N PHE A 62 -7.38 25.13 8.86
CA PHE A 62 -7.35 23.70 9.15
C PHE A 62 -6.56 23.40 10.42
N GLN A 63 -5.51 24.15 10.71
CA GLN A 63 -4.74 24.01 11.96
C GLN A 63 -5.61 24.21 13.21
N LEU A 64 -6.54 25.16 13.19
CA LEU A 64 -7.52 25.34 14.27
C LEU A 64 -8.45 24.13 14.43
N MET A 65 -8.84 23.48 13.33
CA MET A 65 -9.65 22.26 13.36
C MET A 65 -8.86 21.09 13.96
N TYR A 66 -7.59 20.91 13.57
CA TYR A 66 -6.71 19.87 14.12
C TYR A 66 -6.47 20.03 15.62
N GLN A 67 -6.27 21.27 16.08
CA GLN A 67 -6.09 21.55 17.50
C GLN A 67 -7.34 21.19 18.30
N LYS A 68 -8.52 21.58 17.81
CA LYS A 68 -9.79 21.24 18.46
C LYS A 68 -10.07 19.73 18.46
N ASP A 69 -9.73 19.04 17.38
CA ASP A 69 -9.84 17.59 17.27
C ASP A 69 -8.90 16.87 18.28
N ARG A 70 -7.67 17.36 18.44
CA ARG A 70 -6.75 16.87 19.48
C ARG A 70 -7.32 17.06 20.88
N GLU A 71 -7.82 18.26 21.21
CA GLU A 71 -8.45 18.55 22.50
C GLU A 71 -9.65 17.64 22.77
N ASN A 72 -10.44 17.32 21.74
CA ASN A 72 -11.55 16.38 21.84
C ASN A 72 -11.06 14.96 22.13
N ARG A 73 -10.01 14.47 21.46
CA ARG A 73 -9.43 13.14 21.74
C ARG A 73 -8.90 13.04 23.16
N GLU A 74 -8.22 14.07 23.66
CA GLU A 74 -7.74 14.14 25.04
C GLU A 74 -8.90 14.07 26.04
N ALA A 75 -9.97 14.84 25.80
CA ALA A 75 -11.16 14.83 26.63
C ALA A 75 -11.83 13.44 26.66
N ILE A 76 -11.95 12.80 25.50
CA ILE A 76 -12.53 11.44 25.39
C ILE A 76 -11.68 10.43 26.14
N LEU A 77 -10.37 10.42 25.92
CA LEU A 77 -9.45 9.51 26.59
C LEU A 77 -9.51 9.67 28.11
N LYS A 78 -9.55 10.91 28.60
CA LYS A 78 -9.67 11.21 30.03
C LYS A 78 -10.96 10.65 30.64
N GLU A 79 -12.09 10.77 29.95
CA GLU A 79 -13.36 10.22 30.47
C GLU A 79 -13.40 8.69 30.39
N ILE A 80 -12.85 8.08 29.33
CA ILE A 80 -12.72 6.62 29.22
C ILE A 80 -11.89 6.04 30.38
N ILE A 81 -10.74 6.66 30.70
CA ILE A 81 -9.87 6.22 31.81
C ILE A 81 -10.64 6.23 33.14
N LYS A 82 -11.31 7.34 33.46
CA LYS A 82 -12.11 7.46 34.68
C LYS A 82 -13.20 6.38 34.75
N MET A 83 -13.89 6.12 33.64
CA MET A 83 -14.93 5.08 33.61
C MET A 83 -14.37 3.68 33.84
N ILE A 84 -13.22 3.35 33.25
CA ILE A 84 -12.55 2.05 33.47
C ILE A 84 -12.17 1.88 34.94
N GLU A 85 -11.68 2.94 35.58
CA GLU A 85 -11.31 2.98 37.01
C GLU A 85 -12.52 2.83 37.94
N LEU A 86 -13.67 3.41 37.58
CA LEU A 86 -14.91 3.35 38.34
C LEU A 86 -15.66 2.01 38.18
N LEU A 87 -15.37 1.24 37.14
CA LEU A 87 -16.02 -0.06 36.90
C LEU A 87 -15.42 -1.17 37.78
N PRO A 88 -16.25 -1.86 38.59
CA PRO A 88 -15.78 -2.88 39.52
C PRO A 88 -15.00 -3.99 38.81
N VAL A 89 -13.90 -4.41 39.43
CA VAL A 89 -13.09 -5.55 38.95
C VAL A 89 -13.82 -6.84 39.28
N ASN A 90 -14.75 -7.26 38.41
CA ASN A 90 -15.32 -8.59 38.51
C ASN A 90 -14.26 -9.62 38.13
N LYS A 91 -13.77 -10.36 39.13
CA LYS A 91 -12.84 -11.49 39.00
C LYS A 91 -13.53 -12.69 38.33
N THR A 92 -13.94 -12.61 37.08
CA THR A 92 -14.33 -13.77 36.26
C THR A 92 -14.56 -13.39 34.80
N GLU A 93 -13.60 -12.74 34.16
CA GLU A 93 -13.48 -12.81 32.71
C GLU A 93 -12.00 -12.91 32.37
N THR A 94 -11.44 -14.12 32.53
CA THR A 94 -10.28 -14.55 31.75
C THR A 94 -10.74 -14.63 30.30
N VAL A 95 -10.87 -13.47 29.67
CA VAL A 95 -10.95 -13.41 28.22
C VAL A 95 -9.56 -13.79 27.75
N SER A 96 -9.42 -15.03 27.29
CA SER A 96 -8.33 -15.38 26.39
C SER A 96 -8.31 -14.30 25.34
N PHE A 97 -7.23 -13.53 25.32
CA PHE A 97 -6.94 -12.67 24.19
C PHE A 97 -6.97 -13.61 22.98
N GLU A 98 -8.02 -13.50 22.17
CA GLU A 98 -7.80 -13.58 20.73
C GLU A 98 -6.78 -12.48 20.48
N THR A 99 -5.51 -12.88 20.57
CA THR A 99 -4.49 -12.36 19.70
C THR A 99 -5.17 -12.29 18.34
N PHE A 100 -5.59 -11.08 17.96
CA PHE A 100 -5.35 -10.65 16.59
C PHE A 100 -3.97 -11.22 16.26
N PRO A 101 -3.80 -11.96 15.16
CA PRO A 101 -2.48 -12.41 14.79
C PRO A 101 -1.60 -11.17 14.94
N THR A 102 -0.72 -11.20 15.95
CA THR A 102 0.57 -10.57 15.83
C THR A 102 1.10 -11.30 14.62
N ILE A 103 0.77 -10.75 13.45
CA ILE A 103 1.69 -10.80 12.35
C ILE A 103 2.89 -10.14 13.02
N ASP A 104 3.82 -10.97 13.46
CA ASP A 104 5.23 -10.66 13.38
C ASP A 104 5.44 -10.27 11.91
N LYS A 105 4.96 -9.07 11.54
CA LYS A 105 5.62 -8.24 10.58
C LYS A 105 6.88 -7.89 11.34
N GLU A 106 7.85 -8.81 11.28
CA GLU A 106 9.13 -8.39 10.72
C GLU A 106 8.77 -7.32 9.70
N LEU A 107 9.15 -6.08 9.99
CA LEU A 107 9.18 -5.01 9.02
C LEU A 107 10.11 -5.53 7.90
N LYS A 108 9.59 -6.42 7.05
CA LYS A 108 10.20 -6.82 5.81
C LYS A 108 10.13 -5.54 5.02
N LYS A 109 11.27 -4.85 5.02
CA LYS A 109 11.60 -3.79 4.09
C LYS A 109 10.86 -4.07 2.78
N PRO A 110 10.07 -3.13 2.24
CA PRO A 110 9.28 -3.39 1.04
C PRO A 110 10.19 -4.03 0.00
N ALA A 111 9.82 -5.24 -0.44
CA ALA A 111 10.62 -6.04 -1.33
C ALA A 111 10.95 -5.21 -2.58
N GLY A 112 12.23 -5.11 -2.93
CA GLY A 112 12.63 -4.42 -4.14
C GLY A 112 12.12 -5.17 -5.37
N PHE A 113 12.03 -4.51 -6.52
CA PHE A 113 11.59 -5.17 -7.76
C PHE A 113 12.36 -6.47 -8.04
N LEU A 114 13.67 -6.49 -7.78
CA LEU A 114 14.52 -7.66 -7.99
C LEU A 114 14.12 -8.85 -7.11
N ASP A 115 13.57 -8.61 -5.92
CA ASP A 115 13.11 -9.65 -5.00
C ASP A 115 11.83 -10.33 -5.50
N MET A 116 11.13 -9.72 -6.46
CA MET A 116 9.88 -10.21 -7.04
C MET A 116 10.10 -11.12 -8.25
N ILE A 117 11.33 -11.21 -8.77
CA ILE A 117 11.66 -11.92 -10.01
C ILE A 117 12.00 -13.39 -9.72
N ILE A 118 11.52 -14.28 -10.58
CA ILE A 118 11.92 -15.69 -10.58
C ILE A 118 13.16 -15.88 -11.47
N PRO A 119 14.31 -16.33 -10.93
CA PRO A 119 15.55 -16.47 -11.71
C PRO A 119 15.48 -17.57 -12.79
N ILE A 120 15.75 -17.22 -14.05
CA ILE A 120 16.01 -18.17 -15.14
C ILE A 120 17.46 -18.65 -15.06
N ASN A 121 17.65 -19.97 -15.02
CA ASN A 121 18.96 -20.60 -14.86
C ASN A 121 19.73 -20.05 -13.64
N GLY A 122 19.01 -19.77 -12.55
CA GLY A 122 19.60 -19.27 -11.31
C GLY A 122 20.00 -17.78 -11.32
N SER A 123 19.74 -17.01 -12.39
CA SER A 123 20.10 -15.59 -12.47
C SER A 123 18.90 -14.67 -12.70
N ILE A 124 18.79 -13.64 -11.84
CA ILE A 124 17.82 -12.55 -12.00
C ILE A 124 18.14 -11.75 -13.27
N GLU A 125 19.43 -11.51 -13.55
CA GLU A 125 19.88 -10.79 -14.74
C GLU A 125 19.45 -11.48 -16.04
N ASN A 126 19.57 -12.82 -16.10
CA ASN A 126 19.06 -13.59 -17.25
C ASN A 126 17.56 -13.38 -17.47
N THR A 127 16.81 -13.25 -16.38
CA THR A 127 15.36 -13.04 -16.42
C THR A 127 15.04 -11.63 -16.92
N LEU A 128 15.71 -10.62 -16.39
CA LEU A 128 15.58 -9.22 -16.83
C LEU A 128 15.92 -9.08 -18.32
N ASN A 129 17.08 -9.62 -18.74
CA ASN A 129 17.52 -9.60 -20.13
C ASN A 129 16.52 -10.31 -21.06
N TYR A 130 15.94 -11.41 -20.60
CA TYR A 130 14.90 -12.11 -21.35
C TYR A 130 13.65 -11.25 -21.51
N ILE A 131 13.12 -10.68 -20.43
CA ILE A 131 11.94 -9.81 -20.48
C ILE A 131 12.21 -8.60 -21.37
N GLU A 132 13.37 -7.96 -21.21
CA GLU A 132 13.80 -6.82 -22.03
C GLU A 132 13.88 -7.19 -23.52
N SER A 133 14.46 -8.35 -23.85
CA SER A 133 14.54 -8.82 -25.23
C SER A 133 13.14 -8.97 -25.87
N LYS A 134 12.14 -9.38 -25.07
CA LYS A 134 10.77 -9.61 -25.54
C LYS A 134 9.97 -8.33 -25.70
N ILE A 135 10.18 -7.31 -24.87
CA ILE A 135 9.56 -6.00 -25.12
C ILE A 135 10.13 -5.33 -26.38
N ILE A 136 11.43 -5.55 -26.66
CA ILE A 136 12.10 -5.07 -27.88
C ILE A 136 11.52 -5.82 -29.10
N GLU A 137 11.41 -7.15 -29.02
CA GLU A 137 10.78 -7.98 -30.05
C GLU A 137 9.31 -7.59 -30.30
N ALA A 138 8.58 -7.24 -29.24
CA ALA A 138 7.20 -6.73 -29.28
C ALA A 138 7.10 -5.27 -29.78
N ARG A 139 8.24 -4.64 -30.09
CA ARG A 139 8.36 -3.27 -30.64
C ARG A 139 7.71 -2.22 -29.75
N PHE A 140 7.98 -2.29 -28.45
CA PHE A 140 7.60 -1.21 -27.54
C PHE A 140 8.32 0.09 -27.96
N PRO A 141 7.60 1.23 -28.03
CA PRO A 141 8.21 2.51 -28.39
C PRO A 141 9.32 2.96 -27.44
N HIS A 142 9.22 2.60 -26.16
CA HIS A 142 10.26 2.90 -25.18
C HIS A 142 10.92 1.61 -24.69
N ASN A 143 12.22 1.70 -24.42
CA ASN A 143 12.86 0.70 -23.58
C ASN A 143 12.56 1.01 -22.11
N ILE A 144 11.51 0.36 -21.59
CA ILE A 144 11.00 0.60 -20.23
C ILE A 144 11.95 0.15 -19.12
N PHE A 145 13.04 -0.57 -19.43
CA PHE A 145 14.12 -0.93 -18.49
C PHE A 145 15.10 0.22 -18.22
N HIS A 146 14.95 1.33 -18.93
CA HIS A 146 15.74 2.55 -18.73
C HIS A 146 14.85 3.71 -18.28
N SER A 147 15.45 4.66 -17.58
CA SER A 147 14.78 5.90 -17.20
C SER A 147 14.39 6.68 -18.46
N ILE A 148 13.13 7.04 -18.56
CA ILE A 148 12.59 7.82 -19.68
C ILE A 148 12.31 9.24 -19.23
N ASN A 149 12.70 10.20 -20.06
CA ASN A 149 12.48 11.61 -19.76
C ASN A 149 10.99 11.92 -19.63
N LYS A 150 10.63 12.53 -18.50
CA LYS A 150 9.27 13.01 -18.24
C LYS A 150 8.94 14.17 -19.17
N THR A 151 7.65 14.36 -19.42
CA THR A 151 7.11 15.54 -20.11
C THR A 151 7.46 16.82 -19.35
N LYS A 152 7.33 17.99 -20.00
CA LYS A 152 7.55 19.30 -19.35
C LYS A 152 6.72 19.53 -18.08
N LYS A 153 5.59 18.83 -17.95
CA LYS A 153 4.69 18.89 -16.79
C LYS A 153 5.03 17.86 -15.70
N GLY A 154 6.13 17.12 -15.84
CA GLY A 154 6.55 16.08 -14.89
C GLY A 154 5.76 14.77 -14.96
N ALA A 155 4.93 14.57 -15.99
CA ALA A 155 4.22 13.31 -16.22
C ALA A 155 5.04 12.36 -17.13
N ASN A 156 4.82 11.05 -16.99
CA ASN A 156 5.36 10.04 -17.91
C ASN A 156 4.91 10.31 -19.36
N GLN A 157 5.71 9.87 -20.33
CA GLN A 157 5.35 9.98 -21.75
C GLN A 157 4.08 9.16 -22.05
N THR A 158 3.33 9.58 -23.06
CA THR A 158 2.09 8.90 -23.47
C THR A 158 2.38 7.44 -23.79
N GLY A 159 1.59 6.53 -23.20
CA GLY A 159 1.72 5.09 -23.44
C GLY A 159 2.73 4.38 -22.52
N LEU A 160 3.65 5.09 -21.86
CA LEU A 160 4.68 4.46 -21.02
C LEU A 160 4.10 3.60 -19.90
N ASN A 161 3.10 4.12 -19.17
CA ASN A 161 2.45 3.33 -18.11
C ASN A 161 1.76 2.09 -18.68
N SER A 162 1.19 2.19 -19.88
CA SER A 162 0.52 1.08 -20.55
C SER A 162 1.52 0.02 -21.04
N GLU A 163 2.73 0.41 -21.45
CA GLU A 163 3.83 -0.51 -21.80
C GLU A 163 4.27 -1.30 -20.56
N ILE A 164 4.52 -0.61 -19.44
CA ILE A 164 4.89 -1.25 -18.17
C ILE A 164 3.79 -2.22 -17.73
N ALA A 165 2.52 -1.78 -17.77
CA ALA A 165 1.38 -2.60 -17.40
C ALA A 165 1.28 -3.86 -18.28
N ALA A 166 1.45 -3.74 -19.60
CA ALA A 166 1.41 -4.88 -20.50
C ALA A 166 2.54 -5.89 -20.22
N MET A 167 3.75 -5.39 -19.95
CA MET A 167 4.88 -6.22 -19.53
C MET A 167 4.54 -6.97 -18.24
N VAL A 168 4.14 -6.26 -17.19
CA VAL A 168 3.84 -6.88 -15.88
C VAL A 168 2.77 -7.96 -16.04
N ASN A 169 1.67 -7.67 -16.75
CA ASN A 169 0.59 -8.65 -16.92
C ASN A 169 1.09 -9.93 -17.61
N VAL A 170 1.74 -9.81 -18.77
CA VAL A 170 2.16 -11.00 -19.54
C VAL A 170 3.19 -11.82 -18.78
N PHE A 171 4.17 -11.19 -18.17
CA PHE A 171 5.23 -11.92 -17.48
C PHE A 171 4.77 -12.48 -16.13
N GLN A 172 3.81 -11.86 -15.47
CA GLN A 172 3.14 -12.43 -14.30
C GLN A 172 2.31 -13.67 -14.68
N ASP A 173 1.49 -13.58 -15.73
CA ASP A 173 0.67 -14.71 -16.22
C ASP A 173 1.54 -15.92 -16.67
N ASN A 174 2.79 -15.66 -17.06
CA ASN A 174 3.75 -16.69 -17.46
C ASN A 174 4.73 -17.12 -16.35
N GLY A 175 4.56 -16.62 -15.12
CA GLY A 175 5.33 -17.09 -13.96
C GLY A 175 6.77 -16.56 -13.88
N TYR A 176 7.04 -15.38 -14.43
CA TYR A 176 8.34 -14.71 -14.30
C TYR A 176 8.47 -13.88 -13.02
N PHE A 177 7.35 -13.64 -12.35
CA PHE A 177 7.29 -13.01 -11.03
C PHE A 177 6.75 -13.99 -10.01
N LYS A 178 7.19 -13.85 -8.75
CA LYS A 178 6.73 -14.69 -7.65
C LYS A 178 5.26 -14.43 -7.35
N GLN A 179 4.51 -15.49 -7.05
CA GLN A 179 3.04 -15.46 -7.00
C GLN A 179 2.48 -14.68 -5.80
N GLU A 180 3.27 -14.47 -4.76
CA GLU A 180 2.89 -13.67 -3.59
C GLU A 180 2.77 -12.18 -3.89
N PHE A 181 3.31 -11.68 -5.00
CA PHE A 181 3.22 -10.28 -5.38
C PHE A 181 2.08 -10.04 -6.36
N THR A 182 1.30 -9.00 -6.10
CA THR A 182 0.21 -8.60 -6.99
C THR A 182 0.73 -7.84 -8.20
N PHE A 183 -0.09 -7.72 -9.25
CA PHE A 183 0.21 -6.86 -10.40
C PHE A 183 0.63 -5.45 -9.98
N LYS A 184 -0.08 -4.90 -9.00
CA LYS A 184 0.15 -3.55 -8.48
C LYS A 184 1.52 -3.42 -7.82
N ASP A 185 1.89 -4.40 -7.00
CA ASP A 185 3.21 -4.43 -6.33
C ASP A 185 4.34 -4.44 -7.35
N ILE A 186 4.23 -5.31 -8.37
CA ILE A 186 5.24 -5.48 -9.41
C ILE A 186 5.33 -4.21 -10.27
N PHE A 187 4.19 -3.65 -10.69
CA PHE A 187 4.10 -2.43 -11.49
C PHE A 187 4.78 -1.24 -10.77
N LYS A 188 4.43 -1.03 -9.50
CA LYS A 188 4.99 0.06 -8.70
C LYS A 188 6.48 -0.12 -8.48
N SER A 189 6.90 -1.31 -8.06
CA SER A 189 8.31 -1.61 -7.81
C SER A 189 9.16 -1.52 -9.08
N PHE A 190 8.65 -1.96 -10.23
CA PHE A 190 9.34 -1.78 -11.52
C PHE A 190 9.51 -0.30 -11.87
N GLY A 191 8.47 0.51 -11.68
CA GLY A 191 8.54 1.95 -11.90
C GLY A 191 9.59 2.62 -11.01
N ILE A 192 9.74 2.17 -9.75
CA ILE A 192 10.79 2.65 -8.84
C ILE A 192 12.17 2.22 -9.33
N TYR A 193 12.35 0.94 -9.65
CA TYR A 193 13.61 0.37 -10.13
C TYR A 193 14.14 1.08 -11.38
N THR A 194 13.27 1.40 -12.33
CA THR A 194 13.62 2.02 -13.61
C THR A 194 13.55 3.55 -13.62
N LYS A 195 13.15 4.17 -12.50
CA LYS A 195 12.86 5.62 -12.38
C LYS A 195 11.76 6.11 -13.33
N ASN A 196 10.83 5.21 -13.68
CA ASN A 196 9.65 5.48 -14.51
C ASN A 196 8.36 5.53 -13.66
N GLN A 197 8.45 5.93 -12.38
CA GLN A 197 7.31 5.91 -11.46
C GLN A 197 6.11 6.64 -12.06
N ALA A 198 4.97 5.95 -12.10
CA ALA A 198 3.70 6.56 -12.43
C ALA A 198 3.35 7.64 -11.40
N GLY A 199 2.78 8.75 -11.86
CA GLY A 199 2.29 9.82 -10.97
C GLY A 199 0.95 9.50 -10.29
N LYS A 200 0.42 8.29 -10.51
CA LYS A 200 -0.81 7.79 -9.91
C LYS A 200 -0.61 6.33 -9.54
N ASP A 201 -1.35 5.92 -8.54
CA ASP A 201 -1.44 4.54 -8.13
C ASP A 201 -2.42 3.79 -9.04
N TYR A 202 -1.89 3.03 -10.00
CA TYR A 202 -2.70 2.29 -10.97
C TYR A 202 -2.81 0.83 -10.56
N ASP A 203 -4.03 0.31 -10.58
CA ASP A 203 -4.29 -1.12 -10.55
C ASP A 203 -4.45 -1.67 -11.98
N TYR A 204 -4.58 -2.99 -12.10
CA TYR A 204 -4.84 -3.62 -13.40
C TYR A 204 -6.14 -3.11 -14.04
N SER A 205 -7.18 -2.88 -13.23
CA SER A 205 -8.52 -2.53 -13.70
C SER A 205 -8.54 -1.21 -14.50
N PHE A 206 -7.66 -0.26 -14.12
CA PHE A 206 -7.46 0.98 -14.84
C PHE A 206 -7.05 0.78 -16.32
N PHE A 207 -6.25 -0.25 -16.60
CA PHE A 207 -5.67 -0.46 -17.93
C PHE A 207 -6.56 -1.29 -18.85
N VAL A 208 -7.52 -2.05 -18.33
CA VAL A 208 -8.34 -3.00 -19.10
C VAL A 208 -9.02 -2.36 -20.32
N GLN A 209 -9.35 -1.08 -20.25
CA GLN A 209 -9.97 -0.33 -21.36
C GLN A 209 -9.01 0.60 -22.11
N ASP A 210 -7.76 0.75 -21.66
CA ASP A 210 -6.77 1.62 -22.30
C ASP A 210 -6.31 1.04 -23.66
N TYR A 211 -6.37 1.88 -24.70
CA TYR A 211 -6.03 1.48 -26.06
C TYR A 211 -4.55 1.06 -26.20
N ASN A 212 -3.64 1.83 -25.60
CA ASN A 212 -2.21 1.54 -25.68
C ASN A 212 -1.90 0.23 -24.94
N PHE A 213 -2.51 0.01 -23.79
CA PHE A 213 -2.35 -1.23 -23.03
C PHE A 213 -2.78 -2.45 -23.85
N LYS A 214 -3.99 -2.42 -24.43
CA LYS A 214 -4.48 -3.51 -25.30
C LYS A 214 -3.52 -3.79 -26.46
N LYS A 215 -3.05 -2.72 -27.13
CA LYS A 215 -2.09 -2.84 -28.24
C LYS A 215 -0.81 -3.55 -27.80
N TYR A 216 -0.19 -3.13 -26.70
CA TYR A 216 1.08 -3.70 -26.23
C TYR A 216 0.93 -5.10 -25.64
N LEU A 217 -0.20 -5.36 -24.97
CA LEU A 217 -0.58 -6.67 -24.47
C LEU A 217 -0.67 -7.68 -25.62
N GLU A 218 -1.38 -7.34 -26.70
CA GLU A 218 -1.51 -8.21 -27.87
C GLU A 218 -0.17 -8.44 -28.57
N ASN A 219 0.66 -7.39 -28.71
CA ASN A 219 2.01 -7.54 -29.26
C ASN A 219 2.84 -8.57 -28.46
N LEU A 220 2.86 -8.48 -27.13
CA LEU A 220 3.59 -9.43 -26.29
C LEU A 220 2.99 -10.84 -26.34
N LYS A 221 1.65 -10.97 -26.30
CA LYS A 221 0.96 -12.27 -26.41
C LYS A 221 1.25 -12.97 -27.74
N SER A 222 1.41 -12.21 -28.83
CA SER A 222 1.73 -12.75 -30.15
C SER A 222 3.08 -13.47 -30.21
N LEU A 223 4.01 -13.14 -29.31
CA LEU A 223 5.33 -13.77 -29.21
C LEU A 223 5.29 -15.19 -28.59
N LYS A 224 4.14 -15.62 -28.06
CA LYS A 224 3.97 -16.93 -27.39
C LYS A 224 5.07 -17.19 -26.35
N ILE A 225 5.26 -16.22 -25.45
CA ILE A 225 6.25 -16.30 -24.37
C ILE A 225 5.99 -17.58 -23.57
N ASN A 226 7.04 -18.36 -23.34
CA ASN A 226 6.93 -19.63 -22.63
C ASN A 226 6.66 -19.38 -21.15
N LYS A 227 5.85 -20.24 -20.53
CA LYS A 227 5.77 -20.26 -19.07
C LYS A 227 7.09 -20.74 -18.47
N ILE A 228 7.54 -20.12 -17.39
CA ILE A 228 8.64 -20.68 -16.60
C ILE A 228 8.17 -21.99 -15.97
N ASN A 229 8.83 -23.09 -16.34
CA ASN A 229 8.68 -24.37 -15.65
C ASN A 229 9.62 -24.39 -14.45
N LEU A 230 9.06 -24.27 -13.24
CA LEU A 230 9.79 -24.41 -11.98
C LEU A 230 10.21 -25.87 -11.68
N GLY A 231 9.88 -26.81 -12.57
CA GLY A 231 10.13 -28.24 -12.38
C GLY A 231 11.55 -28.68 -12.72
N SER A 232 12.54 -28.17 -11.98
CA SER A 232 13.89 -28.78 -11.80
C SER A 232 14.81 -27.84 -11.03
N GLN A 233 14.39 -27.37 -9.86
CA GLN A 233 15.31 -26.90 -8.84
C GLN A 233 15.21 -27.90 -7.68
N GLU A 234 15.98 -28.98 -7.78
CA GLU A 234 16.22 -29.89 -6.66
C GLU A 234 16.91 -29.11 -5.54
N PHE A 235 16.40 -29.32 -4.32
CA PHE A 235 16.85 -28.72 -3.07
C PHE A 235 18.27 -29.14 -2.69
#